data_AF-A8N5S8-F1
#
_entry.id   AF-A8N5S8-F1
#
_cell.length_a   1.000
_cell.length_b   1.000
_cell.length_c   1.000
_cell.angle_alpha   90.00
_cell.angle_beta   90.00
_cell.angle_gamma   90.00
#
_symmetry.space_group_name_H-M   'P 1'
#
loop_
_entity.id
_entity.type
_entity.pdbx_description
1 polymer ?
#
loop_
_entity_poly.entity_id
_entity_poly.type
_entity_poly.pdbx_seq_one_letter_code
_entity_poly.pdbx_strand_id
1 'polypeptide(L)'
;MDEILSTLSSLVLSQDTSSLEIVPGDWSDWSSTGVENNPPTAQFPFVLVDKNLGIPKKVLYRAYAYSHNFSRALNERFKEILDKTTCVMITNPAHQTALNARKRLILLHQLDVHRELHLTGLLLRGIKTCAKETILWDHRRWCLKQAYGQIHAEPTCQANAPIESWSSHAEASMFPNLPVEAFAPEFTLIRAACAIYPRNYHAWSHWHFVFDGCHSMLRYTLSDTHIQGQLLAVMVEECQRLNEWIKTHVSDFSAIHHFLLANSLLYNLSATHPSSSDTSGIFETGLGHSPAIVASLLWELLSSYPSHESLFLGLRSLLPQLSEEDENAYRDRLASLPLPHYWRK
;
A
#
# COMPACT_ATOMS: atom_id res chain seq x y z
N MET A 1 18.83 -16.91 -24.01
CA MET A 1 18.45 -16.57 -22.62
C MET A 1 18.62 -15.10 -22.34
N ASP A 2 19.77 -14.48 -22.68
CA ASP A 2 19.97 -13.04 -22.48
C ASP A 2 18.90 -12.18 -23.16
N GLU A 3 18.50 -12.54 -24.39
CA GLU A 3 17.42 -11.86 -25.10
C GLU A 3 16.08 -11.96 -24.35
N ILE A 4 15.71 -13.14 -23.85
CA ILE A 4 14.50 -13.35 -23.04
C ILE A 4 14.54 -12.49 -21.77
N LEU A 5 15.70 -12.42 -21.09
CA LEU A 5 15.88 -11.59 -19.90
C LEU A 5 15.79 -10.10 -20.22
N SER A 6 16.41 -9.66 -21.31
CA SER A 6 16.34 -8.29 -21.79
C SER A 6 14.90 -7.88 -22.13
N THR A 7 14.17 -8.75 -22.82
CA THR A 7 12.76 -8.53 -23.16
C THR A 7 11.90 -8.46 -21.91
N LEU A 8 12.04 -9.42 -20.98
CA LEU A 8 11.31 -9.41 -19.71
C LEU A 8 11.56 -8.12 -18.93
N SER A 9 12.83 -7.76 -18.77
CA SER A 9 13.27 -6.56 -18.06
C SER A 9 12.68 -5.31 -18.70
N SER A 10 12.73 -5.20 -20.03
CA SER A 10 12.14 -4.08 -20.76
C SER A 10 10.62 -3.98 -20.57
N LEU A 11 9.91 -5.11 -20.58
CA LEU A 11 8.45 -5.14 -20.40
C LEU A 11 8.05 -4.66 -19.00
N VAL A 12 8.66 -5.21 -17.94
CA VAL A 12 8.25 -4.89 -16.55
C VAL A 12 8.81 -3.57 -16.03
N LEU A 13 9.84 -3.01 -16.67
CA LEU A 13 10.36 -1.67 -16.39
C LEU A 13 9.71 -0.59 -17.25
N SER A 14 9.02 -0.98 -18.33
CA SER A 14 8.19 -0.05 -19.10
C SER A 14 6.96 0.33 -18.29
N GLN A 15 6.65 1.62 -18.23
CA GLN A 15 5.41 2.12 -17.60
C GLN A 15 4.15 1.69 -18.37
N ASP A 16 4.30 1.09 -19.55
CA ASP A 16 3.19 0.56 -20.32
C ASP A 16 2.59 -0.72 -19.74
N THR A 17 3.31 -1.46 -18.89
CA THR A 17 2.78 -2.71 -18.31
C THR A 17 1.83 -2.41 -17.15
N SER A 18 0.58 -2.82 -17.29
CA SER A 18 -0.47 -2.51 -16.31
C SER A 18 -0.57 -3.54 -15.19
N SER A 19 -0.42 -4.82 -15.52
CA SER A 19 -0.41 -5.92 -14.56
C SER A 19 0.60 -7.00 -14.93
N LEU A 20 0.91 -7.84 -13.95
CA LEU A 20 1.87 -8.92 -14.07
C LEU A 20 1.33 -10.17 -13.35
N GLU A 21 1.34 -11.31 -14.03
CA GLU A 21 0.95 -12.60 -13.46
C GLU A 21 1.93 -13.71 -13.88
N ILE A 22 2.14 -14.68 -12.99
CA ILE A 22 2.86 -15.93 -13.33
C ILE A 22 1.84 -16.98 -13.74
N VAL A 23 1.79 -17.31 -15.03
CA VAL A 23 0.84 -18.27 -15.58
C VAL A 23 1.43 -19.69 -15.59
N PRO A 24 0.61 -20.75 -15.45
CA PRO A 24 1.10 -22.12 -15.48
C PRO A 24 1.68 -22.51 -16.85
N GLY A 25 2.51 -23.55 -16.88
CA GLY A 25 2.98 -24.16 -18.14
C GLY A 25 4.23 -23.53 -18.77
N ASP A 26 4.42 -23.83 -20.05
CA ASP A 26 5.40 -23.25 -20.97
C ASP A 26 4.71 -22.31 -21.97
N TRP A 27 5.47 -21.53 -22.74
CA TRP A 27 4.92 -20.62 -23.76
C TRP A 27 4.07 -21.36 -24.81
N SER A 28 4.39 -22.62 -25.11
CA SER A 28 3.64 -23.44 -26.08
C SER A 28 2.20 -23.69 -25.66
N ASP A 29 1.94 -23.76 -24.35
CA ASP A 29 0.61 -24.01 -23.79
C ASP A 29 -0.34 -22.82 -24.01
N TRP A 30 0.22 -21.64 -24.35
CA TRP A 30 -0.49 -20.38 -24.59
C TRP A 30 -0.42 -19.93 -26.06
N SER A 31 0.19 -20.74 -26.94
CA SER A 31 0.31 -20.41 -28.37
C SER A 31 -1.03 -20.45 -29.12
N SER A 32 -2.00 -21.20 -28.60
CA SER A 32 -3.33 -21.40 -29.20
C SER A 32 -4.44 -20.55 -28.58
N THR A 33 -4.17 -19.78 -27.52
CA THR A 33 -5.21 -19.09 -26.73
C THR A 33 -5.77 -17.80 -27.36
N GLY A 34 -5.82 -17.70 -28.69
CA GLY A 34 -6.53 -16.60 -29.37
C GLY A 34 -5.99 -15.20 -29.04
N VAL A 35 -4.70 -15.07 -28.70
CA VAL A 35 -4.01 -13.77 -28.61
C VAL A 35 -3.81 -13.27 -30.04
N GLU A 36 -4.87 -12.75 -30.65
CA GLU A 36 -5.01 -12.54 -32.10
C GLU A 36 -3.89 -11.70 -32.73
N ASN A 37 -3.18 -10.88 -31.94
CA ASN A 37 -2.23 -9.91 -32.47
C ASN A 37 -0.74 -10.23 -32.20
N ASN A 38 -0.39 -11.18 -31.31
CA ASN A 38 1.00 -11.61 -31.05
C ASN A 38 1.02 -12.86 -30.13
N PRO A 39 0.88 -14.08 -30.68
CA PRO A 39 0.97 -15.29 -29.87
C PRO A 39 2.40 -15.49 -29.29
N PRO A 40 2.54 -16.10 -28.10
CA PRO A 40 3.86 -16.41 -27.55
C PRO A 40 4.68 -17.33 -28.48
N THR A 41 5.96 -17.04 -28.61
CA THR A 41 6.92 -17.80 -29.42
C THR A 41 8.17 -18.15 -28.62
N ALA A 42 9.08 -18.95 -29.18
CA ALA A 42 10.36 -19.22 -28.54
C ALA A 42 11.20 -17.95 -28.31
N GLN A 43 11.10 -16.96 -29.20
CA GLN A 43 11.81 -15.67 -29.12
C GLN A 43 11.08 -14.66 -28.21
N PHE A 44 9.75 -14.76 -28.12
CA PHE A 44 8.91 -13.97 -27.22
C PHE A 44 8.02 -14.90 -26.38
N PRO A 45 8.55 -15.51 -25.31
CA PRO A 45 7.84 -16.57 -24.59
C PRO A 45 6.85 -16.05 -23.54
N PHE A 46 6.35 -14.82 -23.70
CA PHE A 46 5.45 -14.15 -22.77
C PHE A 46 4.06 -13.97 -23.39
N VAL A 47 3.04 -13.92 -22.55
CA VAL A 47 1.67 -13.57 -22.95
C VAL A 47 1.48 -12.09 -22.66
N LEU A 48 1.17 -11.27 -23.66
CA LEU A 48 0.91 -9.85 -23.47
C LEU A 48 -0.44 -9.49 -24.10
N VAL A 49 -1.43 -9.17 -23.27
CA VAL A 49 -2.79 -8.83 -23.70
C VAL A 49 -3.22 -7.54 -23.01
N ASP A 50 -3.53 -6.50 -23.78
CA ASP A 50 -3.98 -5.20 -23.27
C ASP A 50 -3.11 -4.69 -22.12
N LYS A 51 -1.78 -4.73 -22.31
CA LYS A 51 -0.77 -4.31 -21.32
C LYS A 51 -0.65 -5.21 -20.08
N ASN A 52 -1.35 -6.33 -20.01
CA ASN A 52 -1.24 -7.32 -18.94
C ASN A 52 -0.23 -8.40 -19.36
N LEU A 53 0.82 -8.56 -18.54
CA LEU A 53 1.91 -9.47 -18.83
C LEU A 53 1.73 -10.79 -18.05
N GLY A 54 1.52 -11.88 -18.77
CA GLY A 54 1.63 -13.24 -18.28
C GLY A 54 3.02 -13.82 -18.54
N ILE A 55 3.71 -14.24 -17.48
CA ILE A 55 5.00 -14.94 -17.56
C ILE A 55 4.78 -16.43 -17.33
N PRO A 56 4.99 -17.30 -18.33
CA PRO A 56 4.91 -18.74 -18.13
C PRO A 56 5.92 -19.23 -17.09
N LYS A 57 5.43 -20.00 -16.13
CA LYS A 57 6.20 -20.47 -14.97
C LYS A 57 7.49 -21.20 -15.38
N LYS A 58 7.44 -22.09 -16.38
CA LYS A 58 8.63 -22.84 -16.84
C LYS A 58 9.69 -21.92 -17.46
N VAL A 59 9.27 -20.89 -18.18
CA VAL A 59 10.18 -19.88 -18.77
C VAL A 59 10.85 -19.10 -17.66
N LEU A 60 10.08 -18.63 -16.67
CA LEU A 60 10.60 -17.88 -15.52
C LEU A 60 11.65 -18.68 -14.72
N TYR A 61 11.41 -19.96 -14.43
CA TYR A 61 12.38 -20.76 -13.67
C TYR A 61 13.65 -21.08 -14.47
N ARG A 62 13.55 -21.32 -15.78
CA ARG A 62 14.74 -21.45 -16.66
C ARG A 62 15.55 -20.15 -16.69
N ALA A 63 14.87 -19.01 -16.76
CA ALA A 63 15.49 -17.68 -16.67
C ALA A 63 16.17 -17.45 -15.32
N TYR A 64 15.49 -17.76 -14.22
CA TYR A 64 16.04 -17.64 -12.87
C TYR A 64 17.31 -18.48 -12.67
N ALA A 65 17.33 -19.72 -13.16
CA ALA A 65 18.51 -20.58 -13.11
C ALA A 65 19.72 -19.98 -13.86
N TYR A 66 19.48 -19.19 -14.90
CA TYR A 66 20.53 -18.46 -15.62
C TYR A 66 20.91 -17.13 -14.93
N SER A 67 19.97 -16.51 -14.21
CA SER A 67 20.14 -15.18 -13.61
C SER A 67 20.79 -15.17 -12.23
N HIS A 68 20.86 -16.28 -11.49
CA HIS A 68 21.35 -16.27 -10.11
C HIS A 68 22.84 -15.88 -9.96
N ASN A 69 23.63 -16.01 -11.03
CA ASN A 69 25.05 -15.64 -11.08
C ASN A 69 25.28 -14.37 -11.91
N PHE A 70 24.87 -13.21 -11.38
CA PHE A 70 25.20 -11.91 -11.98
C PHE A 70 26.46 -11.29 -11.35
N SER A 71 27.20 -10.50 -12.14
CA SER A 71 28.37 -9.78 -11.65
C SER A 71 28.01 -8.84 -10.50
N ARG A 72 28.80 -8.87 -9.43
CA ARG A 72 28.69 -7.90 -8.33
C ARG A 72 29.48 -6.61 -8.60
N ALA A 73 30.38 -6.65 -9.57
CA ALA A 73 31.18 -5.50 -9.98
C ALA A 73 30.38 -4.67 -10.99
N LEU A 74 30.12 -3.41 -10.64
CA LEU A 74 29.36 -2.42 -11.42
C LEU A 74 30.20 -1.82 -12.55
N ASN A 75 30.87 -2.69 -13.31
CA ASN A 75 31.61 -2.31 -14.51
C ASN A 75 30.57 -1.95 -15.61
N GLU A 76 30.99 -1.75 -16.86
CA GLU A 76 30.14 -1.44 -18.04
C GLU A 76 29.00 -2.43 -18.35
N ARG A 77 28.71 -3.40 -17.46
CA ARG A 77 27.69 -4.45 -17.56
C ARG A 77 26.38 -4.10 -16.85
N PHE A 78 26.01 -2.82 -16.77
CA PHE A 78 24.80 -2.38 -16.06
C PHE A 78 23.54 -3.10 -16.57
N LYS A 79 23.41 -3.27 -17.89
CA LYS A 79 22.27 -3.93 -18.52
C LYS A 79 22.14 -5.40 -18.13
N GLU A 80 23.26 -6.13 -18.09
CA GLU A 80 23.27 -7.53 -17.65
C GLU A 80 22.80 -7.65 -16.19
N ILE A 81 23.30 -6.78 -15.31
CA ILE A 81 22.91 -6.74 -13.89
C ILE A 81 21.43 -6.40 -13.77
N LEU A 82 20.95 -5.40 -14.51
CA LEU A 82 19.54 -5.00 -14.50
C LEU A 82 18.64 -6.17 -14.92
N ASP A 83 18.92 -6.78 -16.07
CA ASP A 83 18.09 -7.85 -16.65
C ASP A 83 18.05 -9.09 -15.76
N LYS A 84 19.21 -9.51 -15.23
CA LYS A 84 19.29 -10.66 -14.30
C LYS A 84 18.61 -10.35 -12.97
N THR A 85 18.85 -9.18 -12.38
CA THR A 85 18.24 -8.83 -11.08
C THR A 85 16.72 -8.65 -11.19
N THR A 86 16.19 -8.18 -12.32
CA THR A 86 14.74 -8.12 -12.57
C THR A 86 14.13 -9.51 -12.52
N CYS A 87 14.71 -10.49 -13.23
CA CYS A 87 14.24 -11.89 -13.18
C CYS A 87 14.36 -12.50 -11.77
N VAL A 88 15.45 -12.19 -11.06
CA VAL A 88 15.66 -12.64 -9.68
C VAL A 88 14.58 -12.07 -8.76
N MET A 89 14.22 -10.79 -8.87
CA MET A 89 13.17 -10.19 -8.02
C MET A 89 11.78 -10.78 -8.25
N ILE A 90 11.44 -11.11 -9.50
CA ILE A 90 10.15 -11.76 -9.83
C ILE A 90 10.05 -13.13 -9.15
N THR A 91 11.16 -13.87 -9.08
CA THR A 91 11.16 -15.27 -8.58
C THR A 91 11.51 -15.37 -7.09
N ASN A 92 12.40 -14.51 -6.63
CA ASN A 92 12.95 -14.45 -5.26
C ASN A 92 13.03 -12.97 -4.81
N PRO A 93 11.89 -12.36 -4.45
CA PRO A 93 11.80 -10.95 -4.06
C PRO A 93 12.60 -10.59 -2.81
N ALA A 94 12.97 -11.57 -1.98
CA ALA A 94 13.80 -11.38 -0.78
C ALA A 94 15.31 -11.46 -1.06
N HIS A 95 15.74 -11.58 -2.33
CA HIS A 95 17.15 -11.73 -2.69
C HIS A 95 17.95 -10.43 -2.46
N GLN A 96 18.47 -10.25 -1.25
CA GLN A 96 19.15 -9.02 -0.82
C GLN A 96 20.26 -8.55 -1.76
N THR A 97 21.08 -9.46 -2.32
CA THR A 97 22.14 -9.06 -3.25
C THR A 97 21.58 -8.42 -4.53
N ALA A 98 20.43 -8.88 -5.02
CA ALA A 98 19.80 -8.33 -6.22
C ALA A 98 19.21 -6.96 -5.92
N LEU A 99 18.48 -6.83 -4.80
CA LEU A 99 17.94 -5.55 -4.34
C LEU A 99 19.06 -4.51 -4.13
N ASN A 100 20.15 -4.88 -3.46
CA ASN A 100 21.29 -3.99 -3.23
C ASN A 100 22.00 -3.62 -4.54
N ALA A 101 22.10 -4.53 -5.51
CA ALA A 101 22.63 -4.18 -6.83
C ALA A 101 21.75 -3.12 -7.51
N ARG A 102 20.43 -3.24 -7.42
CA ARG A 102 19.50 -2.25 -7.98
C ARG A 102 19.52 -0.92 -7.24
N LYS A 103 19.64 -0.92 -5.92
CA LYS A 103 19.89 0.31 -5.14
C LYS A 103 21.13 1.04 -5.65
N ARG A 104 22.23 0.30 -5.92
CA ARG A 104 23.44 0.90 -6.50
C ARG A 104 23.21 1.43 -7.92
N LEU A 105 22.47 0.72 -8.77
CA LEU A 105 22.12 1.22 -10.11
C LEU A 105 21.32 2.53 -10.03
N ILE A 106 20.41 2.66 -9.06
CA ILE A 106 19.64 3.89 -8.82
C ILE A 106 20.55 5.02 -8.34
N LEU A 107 21.41 4.75 -7.35
CA LEU A 107 22.36 5.74 -6.82
C LEU A 107 23.40 6.20 -7.86
N LEU A 108 23.72 5.35 -8.84
CA LEU A 108 24.59 5.69 -9.97
C LEU A 108 23.81 6.28 -11.16
N HIS A 109 22.52 6.56 -11.01
CA HIS A 109 21.64 7.06 -12.06
C HIS A 109 21.57 6.20 -13.34
N GLN A 110 21.88 4.91 -13.22
CA GLN A 110 21.79 3.91 -14.29
C GLN A 110 20.42 3.22 -14.34
N LEU A 111 19.62 3.34 -13.28
CA LEU A 111 18.24 2.90 -13.22
C LEU A 111 17.39 4.04 -12.67
N ASP A 112 16.39 4.45 -13.45
CA ASP A 112 15.39 5.40 -13.00
C ASP A 112 14.58 4.81 -11.84
N VAL A 113 14.52 5.54 -10.73
CA VAL A 113 13.78 5.15 -9.52
C VAL A 113 12.28 5.02 -9.77
N HIS A 114 11.69 5.79 -10.69
CA HIS A 114 10.27 5.66 -11.01
C HIS A 114 9.96 4.36 -11.76
N ARG A 115 10.89 3.87 -12.60
CA ARG A 115 10.79 2.52 -13.19
C ARG A 115 10.91 1.42 -12.13
N GLU A 116 11.72 1.64 -11.10
CA GLU A 116 11.80 0.70 -9.97
C GLU A 116 10.54 0.71 -9.10
N LEU A 117 9.94 1.89 -8.85
CA LEU A 117 8.65 2.00 -8.19
C LEU A 117 7.54 1.33 -9.02
N HIS A 118 7.60 1.43 -10.35
CA HIS A 118 6.68 0.71 -11.22
C HIS A 118 6.84 -0.81 -11.09
N LEU A 119 8.06 -1.33 -11.22
CA LEU A 119 8.35 -2.76 -11.07
C LEU A 119 7.90 -3.29 -9.70
N THR A 120 8.34 -2.66 -8.61
CA THR A 120 7.94 -3.10 -7.26
C THR A 120 6.43 -3.06 -7.08
N GLY A 121 5.75 -2.07 -7.68
CA GLY A 121 4.29 -1.99 -7.71
C GLY A 121 3.64 -3.16 -8.45
N LEU A 122 4.16 -3.55 -9.62
CA LEU A 122 3.69 -4.72 -10.37
C LEU A 122 3.84 -6.00 -9.55
N LEU A 123 5.01 -6.20 -8.94
CA LEU A 123 5.31 -7.39 -8.14
C LEU A 123 4.36 -7.51 -6.93
N LEU A 124 4.19 -6.42 -6.19
CA LEU A 124 3.39 -6.39 -4.96
C LEU A 124 1.89 -6.55 -5.20
N ARG A 125 1.35 -6.10 -6.34
CA ARG A 125 -0.07 -6.27 -6.69
C ARG A 125 -0.39 -7.51 -7.51
N GLY A 126 0.59 -8.06 -8.22
CA GLY A 126 0.39 -9.15 -9.18
C GLY A 126 0.85 -10.53 -8.70
N ILE A 127 1.81 -10.59 -7.78
CA ILE A 127 2.44 -11.86 -7.39
C ILE A 127 2.31 -12.05 -5.88
N LYS A 128 1.48 -13.02 -5.47
CA LYS A 128 1.19 -13.33 -4.06
C LYS A 128 2.44 -13.57 -3.22
N THR A 129 3.44 -14.26 -3.78
CA THR A 129 4.71 -14.50 -3.08
C THR A 129 5.56 -13.24 -2.92
N CYS A 130 5.39 -12.21 -3.75
CA CYS A 130 6.06 -10.92 -3.58
C CYS A 130 5.30 -10.04 -2.60
N ALA A 131 3.98 -10.03 -2.64
CA ALA A 131 3.12 -9.22 -1.78
C ALA A 131 3.37 -9.44 -0.27
N LYS A 132 3.74 -10.66 0.12
CA LYS A 132 4.01 -11.02 1.53
C LYS A 132 5.44 -10.78 2.00
N GLU A 133 6.30 -10.18 1.18
CA GLU A 133 7.75 -10.14 1.44
C GLU A 133 8.18 -8.78 1.98
N THR A 134 8.51 -8.74 3.27
CA THR A 134 8.88 -7.50 3.99
C THR A 134 10.01 -6.73 3.30
N ILE A 135 11.03 -7.42 2.80
CA ILE A 135 12.22 -6.80 2.21
C ILE A 135 11.85 -6.03 0.93
N LEU A 136 10.84 -6.50 0.18
CA LEU A 136 10.36 -5.82 -1.02
C LEU A 136 9.59 -4.54 -0.68
N TRP A 137 8.77 -4.56 0.37
CA TRP A 137 8.12 -3.35 0.90
C TRP A 137 9.14 -2.33 1.41
N ASP A 138 10.17 -2.78 2.12
CA ASP A 138 11.25 -1.91 2.60
C ASP A 138 12.05 -1.31 1.44
N HIS A 139 12.28 -2.10 0.38
CA HIS A 139 12.89 -1.60 -0.84
C HIS A 139 12.01 -0.55 -1.53
N ARG A 140 10.69 -0.76 -1.61
CA ARG A 140 9.75 0.24 -2.13
C ARG A 140 9.78 1.53 -1.30
N ARG A 141 9.74 1.44 0.04
CA ARG A 141 9.85 2.59 0.94
C ARG A 141 11.17 3.35 0.73
N TRP A 142 12.26 2.64 0.53
CA TRP A 142 13.55 3.26 0.17
C TRP A 142 13.47 3.97 -1.19
N CYS A 143 12.88 3.35 -2.22
CA CYS A 143 12.69 3.98 -3.53
C CYS A 143 11.84 5.25 -3.47
N LEU A 144 10.76 5.27 -2.68
CA LEU A 144 9.94 6.48 -2.48
C LEU A 144 10.78 7.63 -1.90
N LYS A 145 11.63 7.35 -0.90
CA LYS A 145 12.55 8.36 -0.35
C LYS A 145 13.59 8.84 -1.36
N GLN A 146 14.09 7.96 -2.23
CA GLN A 146 15.02 8.38 -3.28
C GLN A 146 14.34 9.21 -4.37
N ALA A 147 13.09 8.90 -4.71
CA ALA A 147 12.33 9.60 -5.75
C ALA A 147 11.90 11.00 -5.32
N TYR A 148 11.48 11.15 -4.06
CA TYR A 148 10.80 12.36 -3.59
C TYR A 148 11.54 13.11 -2.48
N GLY A 149 12.69 12.61 -2.03
CA GLY A 149 13.39 13.16 -0.87
C GLY A 149 12.64 12.89 0.43
N GLN A 150 12.96 13.63 1.48
CA GLN A 150 12.37 13.49 2.81
C GLN A 150 11.64 14.77 3.23
N ILE A 151 10.66 14.63 4.13
CA ILE A 151 9.97 15.80 4.70
C ILE A 151 10.98 16.66 5.47
N HIS A 152 11.03 17.95 5.14
CA HIS A 152 11.80 18.94 5.88
C HIS A 152 10.99 19.40 7.10
N ALA A 153 11.21 18.73 8.22
CA ALA A 153 10.61 19.15 9.49
C ALA A 153 11.55 20.17 10.18
N GLU A 154 11.26 21.47 10.05
CA GLU A 154 12.01 22.47 10.82
C GLU A 154 11.57 22.46 12.30
N PRO A 155 12.51 22.45 13.27
CA PRO A 155 12.19 22.39 14.70
C PRO A 155 11.37 23.57 15.21
N THR A 156 11.46 24.72 14.52
CA THR A 156 10.82 26.00 14.84
C THR A 156 9.34 26.04 14.50
N CYS A 157 8.82 25.09 13.72
CA CYS A 157 7.42 24.99 13.31
C CYS A 157 6.51 24.35 14.38
N GLN A 158 6.78 24.60 15.66
CA GLN A 158 5.83 24.30 16.75
C GLN A 158 4.86 25.46 16.92
N ALA A 159 4.00 25.70 15.93
CA ALA A 159 2.90 26.64 16.07
C ALA A 159 1.59 25.87 16.27
N ASN A 160 1.23 25.68 17.54
CA ASN A 160 -0.15 25.58 18.03
C ASN A 160 -1.06 24.48 17.44
N ALA A 161 -0.73 23.20 17.67
CA ALA A 161 -1.75 22.19 18.00
C ALA A 161 -1.09 20.89 18.48
N PRO A 162 -1.60 20.25 19.56
CA PRO A 162 -1.27 18.88 19.90
C PRO A 162 -2.08 17.96 18.98
N ILE A 163 -1.78 17.95 17.68
CA ILE A 163 -2.31 16.89 16.81
C ILE A 163 -1.51 15.64 17.19
N GLU A 164 -2.16 14.73 17.92
CA GLU A 164 -1.60 13.42 18.26
C GLU A 164 -1.25 12.70 16.95
N SER A 165 0.02 12.76 16.58
CA SER A 165 0.60 12.05 15.46
C SER A 165 1.02 10.66 15.93
N TRP A 166 0.83 9.65 15.07
CA TRP A 166 1.32 8.30 15.38
C TRP A 166 2.85 8.26 15.42
N SER A 167 3.51 9.08 14.57
CA SER A 167 4.96 9.28 14.60
C SER A 167 5.41 10.45 15.47
N SER A 168 6.57 10.27 16.10
CA SER A 168 7.36 11.35 16.70
C SER A 168 7.89 12.32 15.64
N HIS A 169 8.36 13.51 16.05
CA HIS A 169 8.97 14.48 15.14
C HIS A 169 10.22 13.90 14.42
N ALA A 170 11.02 13.10 15.12
CA ALA A 170 12.19 12.46 14.54
C ALA A 170 11.79 11.46 13.45
N GLU A 171 10.74 10.68 13.67
CA GLU A 171 10.20 9.74 12.67
C GLU A 171 9.54 10.47 11.49
N ALA A 172 8.88 11.60 11.74
CA ALA A 172 8.24 12.38 10.68
C ALA A 172 9.23 12.86 9.61
N SER A 173 10.43 13.29 10.02
CA SER A 173 11.50 13.66 9.08
C SER A 173 12.08 12.47 8.27
N MET A 174 11.74 11.24 8.64
CA MET A 174 12.12 10.05 7.89
C MET A 174 11.13 9.70 6.77
N PHE A 175 9.94 10.28 6.73
CA PHE A 175 8.96 10.03 5.68
C PHE A 175 9.37 10.68 4.35
N PRO A 176 8.99 10.07 3.21
CA PRO A 176 9.18 10.67 1.90
C PRO A 176 8.30 11.91 1.73
N ASN A 177 8.82 12.94 1.06
CA ASN A 177 8.06 14.14 0.71
C ASN A 177 7.20 13.90 -0.55
N LEU A 178 6.21 13.02 -0.44
CA LEU A 178 5.40 12.58 -1.58
C LEU A 178 4.54 13.73 -2.13
N PRO A 179 4.50 13.95 -3.45
CA PRO A 179 3.50 14.85 -4.01
C PRO A 179 2.10 14.27 -3.82
N VAL A 180 1.08 15.13 -3.77
CA VAL A 180 -0.32 14.75 -3.45
C VAL A 180 -0.79 13.59 -4.34
N GLU A 181 -0.49 13.66 -5.64
CA GLU A 181 -0.88 12.68 -6.64
C GLU A 181 -0.23 11.30 -6.45
N ALA A 182 0.83 11.18 -5.64
CA ALA A 182 1.51 9.91 -5.37
C ALA A 182 0.84 9.09 -4.25
N PHE A 183 0.02 9.70 -3.39
CA PHE A 183 -0.63 8.98 -2.28
C PHE A 183 -1.69 7.98 -2.75
N ALA A 184 -2.61 8.40 -3.61
CA ALA A 184 -3.71 7.53 -4.08
C ALA A 184 -3.23 6.25 -4.80
N PRO A 185 -2.19 6.30 -5.66
CA PRO A 185 -1.56 5.10 -6.21
C PRO A 185 -0.98 4.15 -5.14
N GLU A 186 -0.34 4.68 -4.07
CA GLU A 186 0.19 3.83 -2.99
C GLU A 186 -0.94 3.12 -2.23
N PHE A 187 -2.00 3.81 -1.88
CA PHE A 187 -3.16 3.19 -1.22
C PHE A 187 -3.84 2.14 -2.12
N THR A 188 -3.90 2.41 -3.42
CA THR A 188 -4.43 1.44 -4.40
C THR A 188 -3.56 0.20 -4.50
N LEU A 189 -2.23 0.36 -4.47
CA LEU A 189 -1.28 -0.75 -4.40
C LEU A 189 -1.48 -1.59 -3.14
N ILE A 190 -1.63 -0.96 -1.98
CA ILE A 190 -1.85 -1.64 -0.70
C ILE A 190 -3.11 -2.51 -0.76
N ARG A 191 -4.24 -1.94 -1.19
CA ARG A 191 -5.51 -2.70 -1.33
C ARG A 191 -5.36 -3.87 -2.29
N ALA A 192 -4.71 -3.66 -3.43
CA ALA A 192 -4.47 -4.75 -4.38
C ALA A 192 -3.61 -5.86 -3.78
N ALA A 193 -2.57 -5.52 -3.01
CA ALA A 193 -1.74 -6.49 -2.30
C ALA A 193 -2.54 -7.26 -1.21
N CYS A 194 -3.44 -6.58 -0.49
CA CYS A 194 -4.35 -7.20 0.47
C CYS A 194 -5.38 -8.12 -0.21
N ALA A 195 -5.83 -7.80 -1.42
CA ALA A 195 -6.77 -8.64 -2.17
C ALA A 195 -6.15 -9.99 -2.56
N ILE A 196 -4.90 -10.01 -3.02
CA ILE A 196 -4.21 -11.25 -3.41
C ILE A 196 -3.61 -12.03 -2.22
N TYR A 197 -3.36 -11.35 -1.11
CA TYR A 197 -2.89 -11.94 0.14
C TYR A 197 -3.68 -11.35 1.32
N PRO A 198 -4.83 -11.95 1.70
CA PRO A 198 -5.64 -11.43 2.80
C PRO A 198 -4.86 -11.32 4.11
N ARG A 199 -5.15 -10.28 4.90
CA ARG A 199 -4.45 -9.97 6.16
C ARG A 199 -2.95 -9.73 5.96
N ASN A 200 -2.58 -9.07 4.87
CA ASN A 200 -1.20 -8.72 4.57
C ASN A 200 -0.66 -7.69 5.57
N TYR A 201 -0.03 -8.17 6.63
CA TYR A 201 0.57 -7.31 7.66
C TYR A 201 1.57 -6.31 7.07
N HIS A 202 2.34 -6.69 6.04
CA HIS A 202 3.32 -5.79 5.43
C HIS A 202 2.68 -4.69 4.59
N ALA A 203 1.60 -5.00 3.86
CA ALA A 203 0.83 -3.98 3.14
C ALA A 203 0.15 -3.02 4.11
N TRP A 204 -0.41 -3.52 5.22
CA TRP A 204 -0.98 -2.67 6.27
C TRP A 204 0.07 -1.83 7.01
N SER A 205 1.27 -2.36 7.24
CA SER A 205 2.39 -1.56 7.75
C SER A 205 2.82 -0.47 6.77
N HIS A 206 2.78 -0.75 5.46
CA HIS A 206 3.01 0.26 4.43
C HIS A 206 1.87 1.29 4.38
N TRP A 207 0.62 0.88 4.57
CA TRP A 207 -0.52 1.79 4.72
C TRP A 207 -0.27 2.81 5.83
N HIS A 208 0.11 2.33 7.01
CA HIS A 208 0.42 3.20 8.14
C HIS A 208 1.54 4.19 7.81
N PHE A 209 2.61 3.71 7.18
CA PHE A 209 3.71 4.55 6.70
C PHE A 209 3.27 5.64 5.70
N VAL A 210 2.38 5.31 4.76
CA VAL A 210 1.89 6.27 3.76
C VAL A 210 0.91 7.27 4.38
N PHE A 211 -0.03 6.79 5.20
CA PHE A 211 -1.03 7.64 5.85
C PHE A 211 -0.41 8.62 6.84
N ASP A 212 0.54 8.14 7.66
CA ASP A 212 1.26 8.98 8.61
C ASP A 212 2.26 9.93 7.92
N GLY A 213 2.80 9.52 6.77
CA GLY A 213 3.52 10.43 5.88
C GLY A 213 2.63 11.57 5.37
N CYS A 214 1.41 11.28 4.92
CA CYS A 214 0.42 12.29 4.49
C CYS A 214 0.08 13.25 5.63
N HIS A 215 -0.18 12.70 6.82
CA HIS A 215 -0.47 13.46 8.02
C HIS A 215 0.71 14.36 8.43
N SER A 216 1.94 13.81 8.39
CA SER A 216 3.16 14.58 8.64
C SER A 216 3.32 15.73 7.66
N MET A 217 3.06 15.50 6.36
CA MET A 217 3.08 16.56 5.36
C MET A 217 2.04 17.64 5.68
N LEU A 218 0.80 17.27 6.00
CA LEU A 218 -0.24 18.22 6.39
C LEU A 218 0.21 19.13 7.54
N ARG A 219 0.90 18.54 8.53
CA ARG A 219 1.44 19.27 9.70
C ARG A 219 2.56 20.25 9.36
N TYR A 220 3.44 19.91 8.42
CA TYR A 220 4.61 20.75 8.09
C TYR A 220 4.41 21.64 6.86
N THR A 221 3.35 21.44 6.06
CA THR A 221 2.93 22.34 4.98
C THR A 221 2.13 23.51 5.56
N LEU A 222 2.77 24.38 6.34
CA LEU A 222 2.08 25.43 7.11
C LEU A 222 1.60 26.64 6.29
N SER A 223 2.10 26.81 5.06
CA SER A 223 1.91 28.06 4.30
C SER A 223 1.02 27.95 3.06
N ASP A 224 0.63 26.74 2.66
CA ASP A 224 -0.15 26.49 1.44
C ASP A 224 -1.47 25.80 1.78
N THR A 225 -2.52 26.60 1.95
CA THR A 225 -3.88 26.13 2.27
C THR A 225 -4.47 25.25 1.17
N HIS A 226 -4.03 25.41 -0.08
CA HIS A 226 -4.50 24.58 -1.18
C HIS A 226 -3.94 23.17 -1.07
N ILE A 227 -2.64 23.03 -0.84
CA ILE A 227 -2.00 21.72 -0.64
C ILE A 227 -2.50 21.03 0.64
N GLN A 228 -2.71 21.79 1.73
CA GLN A 228 -3.33 21.24 2.95
C GLN A 228 -4.71 20.64 2.66
N GLY A 229 -5.57 21.37 1.92
CA GLY A 229 -6.89 20.89 1.53
C GLY A 229 -6.83 19.62 0.68
N GLN A 230 -5.87 19.53 -0.24
CA GLN A 230 -5.66 18.33 -1.05
C GLN A 230 -5.17 17.12 -0.25
N LEU A 231 -4.20 17.31 0.66
CA LEU A 231 -3.70 16.26 1.54
C LEU A 231 -4.82 15.74 2.45
N LEU A 232 -5.64 16.65 2.98
CA LEU A 232 -6.80 16.28 3.78
C LEU A 232 -7.81 15.48 2.97
N ALA A 233 -8.11 15.90 1.74
CA ALA A 233 -9.01 15.18 0.84
C ALA A 233 -8.52 13.74 0.59
N VAL A 234 -7.21 13.54 0.39
CA VAL A 234 -6.60 12.21 0.26
C VAL A 234 -6.86 11.35 1.51
N MET A 235 -6.66 11.90 2.71
CA MET A 235 -6.87 11.16 3.96
C MET A 235 -8.35 10.80 4.19
N VAL A 236 -9.26 11.74 3.89
CA VAL A 236 -10.72 11.54 3.97
C VAL A 236 -11.16 10.45 2.99
N GLU A 237 -10.72 10.54 1.74
CA GLU A 237 -11.04 9.54 0.72
C GLU A 237 -10.52 8.15 1.13
N GLU A 238 -9.30 8.07 1.68
CA GLU A 238 -8.76 6.80 2.15
C GLU A 238 -9.56 6.21 3.32
N CYS A 239 -10.00 7.04 4.26
CA CYS A 239 -10.87 6.60 5.36
C CYS A 239 -12.21 6.05 4.84
N GLN A 240 -12.81 6.71 3.83
CA GLN A 240 -14.03 6.23 3.17
C GLN A 240 -13.80 4.89 2.45
N ARG A 241 -12.69 4.74 1.74
CA ARG A 241 -12.31 3.48 1.07
C ARG A 241 -12.09 2.34 2.07
N LEU A 242 -11.53 2.62 3.25
CA LEU A 242 -11.42 1.63 4.33
C LEU A 242 -12.78 1.19 4.86
N ASN A 243 -13.70 2.13 5.05
CA ASN A 243 -15.08 1.82 5.43
C ASN A 243 -15.75 0.88 4.40
N GLU A 244 -15.63 1.19 3.11
CA GLU A 244 -16.13 0.33 2.03
C GLU A 244 -15.47 -1.06 2.01
N TRP A 245 -14.16 -1.13 2.24
CA TRP A 245 -13.43 -2.39 2.33
C TRP A 245 -13.96 -3.28 3.45
N ILE A 246 -14.17 -2.73 4.65
CA ILE A 246 -14.64 -3.49 5.83
C ILE A 246 -16.02 -4.10 5.58
N LYS A 247 -16.91 -3.39 4.86
CA LYS A 247 -18.25 -3.90 4.51
C LYS A 247 -18.20 -5.19 3.69
N THR A 248 -17.13 -5.41 2.93
CA THR A 248 -16.93 -6.62 2.11
C THR A 248 -15.90 -7.59 2.70
N HIS A 249 -15.11 -7.16 3.69
CA HIS A 249 -14.04 -7.92 4.32
C HIS A 249 -14.15 -7.92 5.84
N VAL A 250 -15.31 -8.26 6.39
CA VAL A 250 -15.64 -8.20 7.83
C VAL A 250 -14.69 -9.00 8.75
N SER A 251 -13.93 -9.95 8.19
CA SER A 251 -12.91 -10.73 8.91
C SER A 251 -11.53 -10.07 8.96
N ASP A 252 -11.32 -8.94 8.30
CA ASP A 252 -10.05 -8.21 8.24
C ASP A 252 -9.91 -7.27 9.43
N PHE A 253 -9.36 -7.82 10.52
CA PHE A 253 -9.08 -7.05 11.74
C PHE A 253 -8.15 -5.86 11.47
N SER A 254 -7.17 -6.02 10.58
CA SER A 254 -6.24 -4.95 10.26
C SER A 254 -6.95 -3.80 9.57
N ALA A 255 -7.85 -4.05 8.62
CA ALA A 255 -8.64 -2.99 7.98
C ALA A 255 -9.47 -2.20 9.01
N ILE A 256 -10.17 -2.91 9.92
CA ILE A 256 -10.97 -2.29 10.98
C ILE A 256 -10.09 -1.42 11.87
N HIS A 257 -8.95 -1.94 12.32
CA HIS A 257 -8.01 -1.19 13.15
C HIS A 257 -7.56 0.12 12.47
N HIS A 258 -7.12 0.05 11.20
CA HIS A 258 -6.67 1.24 10.48
C HIS A 258 -7.80 2.23 10.19
N PHE A 259 -9.03 1.74 9.95
CA PHE A 259 -10.21 2.61 9.82
C PHE A 259 -10.49 3.39 11.10
N LEU A 260 -10.49 2.71 12.26
CA LEU A 260 -10.72 3.38 13.55
C LEU A 260 -9.65 4.43 13.84
N LEU A 261 -8.39 4.09 13.55
CA LEU A 261 -7.27 5.02 13.68
C LEU A 261 -7.42 6.24 12.75
N ALA A 262 -7.63 6.02 11.45
CA ALA A 262 -7.81 7.08 10.47
C ALA A 262 -8.99 8.00 10.83
N ASN A 263 -10.11 7.39 11.20
CA ASN A 263 -11.32 8.11 11.56
C ASN A 263 -11.11 8.96 12.82
N SER A 264 -10.50 8.39 13.86
CA SER A 264 -10.19 9.13 15.11
C SER A 264 -9.31 10.35 14.83
N LEU A 265 -8.28 10.19 13.99
CA LEU A 265 -7.40 11.30 13.62
C LEU A 265 -8.18 12.40 12.89
N LEU A 266 -8.95 12.04 11.87
CA LEU A 266 -9.75 12.99 11.09
C LEU A 266 -10.84 13.69 11.92
N TYR A 267 -11.48 12.96 12.83
CA TYR A 267 -12.47 13.52 13.76
C TYR A 267 -11.82 14.56 14.68
N ASN A 268 -10.64 14.24 15.25
CA ASN A 268 -9.92 15.17 16.12
C ASN A 268 -9.46 16.43 15.37
N LEU A 269 -9.01 16.30 14.12
CA LEU A 269 -8.65 17.45 13.27
C LEU A 269 -9.84 18.40 13.06
N SER A 270 -11.06 17.88 12.93
CA SER A 270 -12.28 18.69 12.81
C SER A 270 -12.61 19.43 14.11
N ALA A 271 -12.41 18.77 15.26
CA ALA A 271 -12.70 19.34 16.57
C ALA A 271 -11.72 20.46 16.96
N THR A 272 -10.48 20.41 16.47
CA THR A 272 -9.45 21.43 16.74
C THR A 272 -9.51 22.63 15.80
N HIS A 273 -10.22 22.54 14.66
CA HIS A 273 -10.40 23.64 13.71
C HIS A 273 -11.89 24.03 13.51
N PRO A 274 -12.60 24.46 14.58
CA PRO A 274 -13.96 24.97 14.41
C PRO A 274 -13.91 26.34 13.72
N SER A 275 -14.31 26.37 12.44
CA SER A 275 -14.78 27.55 11.71
C SER A 275 -13.97 28.85 11.88
N SER A 276 -12.79 28.94 11.26
CA SER A 276 -12.25 30.24 10.84
C SER A 276 -12.94 30.66 9.54
N SER A 277 -13.61 31.80 9.58
CA SER A 277 -14.66 32.28 8.66
C SER A 277 -14.34 32.47 7.17
N ASP A 278 -13.22 31.98 6.64
CA ASP A 278 -12.83 32.17 5.22
C ASP A 278 -12.56 30.87 4.43
N THR A 279 -12.64 29.68 5.04
CA THR A 279 -12.38 28.37 4.37
C THR A 279 -13.54 27.35 4.47
N SER A 280 -14.76 27.84 4.70
CA SER A 280 -15.97 27.06 5.06
C SER A 280 -16.48 26.03 4.03
N GLY A 281 -15.86 25.89 2.86
CA GLY A 281 -16.28 24.88 1.88
C GLY A 281 -15.64 23.49 2.06
N ILE A 282 -14.41 23.41 2.60
CA ILE A 282 -13.60 22.18 2.52
C ILE A 282 -13.67 21.35 3.83
N PHE A 283 -13.89 22.01 4.97
CA PHE A 283 -13.74 21.38 6.29
C PHE A 283 -15.06 20.86 6.93
N GLU A 284 -16.24 21.31 6.49
CA GLU A 284 -17.48 21.10 7.27
C GLU A 284 -18.27 19.82 6.96
N THR A 285 -17.99 19.09 5.87
CA THR A 285 -18.91 18.02 5.40
C THR A 285 -18.34 16.61 5.26
N GLY A 286 -17.06 16.37 5.59
CA GLY A 286 -16.44 15.06 5.32
C GLY A 286 -15.30 14.62 6.25
N LEU A 287 -14.98 15.40 7.29
CA LEU A 287 -14.02 14.97 8.30
C LEU A 287 -14.61 13.83 9.14
N GLY A 288 -13.73 12.95 9.65
CA GLY A 288 -14.06 11.66 10.25
C GLY A 288 -15.33 11.64 11.13
N HIS A 289 -16.01 10.51 11.19
CA HIS A 289 -17.26 10.36 11.91
C HIS A 289 -17.05 10.35 13.43
N SER A 290 -18.02 10.84 14.19
CA SER A 290 -17.98 10.74 15.65
C SER A 290 -17.91 9.27 16.09
N PRO A 291 -17.31 8.98 17.27
CA PRO A 291 -17.26 7.61 17.80
C PRO A 291 -18.63 6.91 17.82
N ALA A 292 -19.71 7.63 18.12
CA ALA A 292 -21.07 7.10 18.14
C ALA A 292 -21.56 6.65 16.74
N ILE A 293 -21.27 7.42 15.69
CA ILE A 293 -21.61 7.06 14.30
C ILE A 293 -20.83 5.81 13.88
N VAL A 294 -19.52 5.76 14.20
CA VAL A 294 -18.69 4.59 13.88
C VAL A 294 -19.15 3.34 14.63
N ALA A 295 -19.52 3.48 15.91
CA ALA A 295 -20.07 2.39 16.71
C ALA A 295 -21.38 1.86 16.10
N SER A 296 -22.26 2.75 15.63
CA SER A 296 -23.49 2.35 14.93
C SER A 296 -23.21 1.56 13.66
N LEU A 297 -22.22 2.00 12.86
CA LEU A 297 -21.82 1.31 11.63
C LEU A 297 -21.26 -0.10 11.93
N LEU A 298 -20.35 -0.21 12.90
CA LEU A 298 -19.80 -1.50 13.29
C LEU A 298 -20.87 -2.42 13.90
N TRP A 299 -21.84 -1.87 14.61
CA TRP A 299 -22.97 -2.62 15.14
C TRP A 299 -23.89 -3.16 14.04
N GLU A 300 -24.17 -2.39 13.00
CA GLU A 300 -24.95 -2.86 11.84
C GLU A 300 -24.27 -4.05 11.16
N LEU A 301 -22.96 -3.96 10.95
CA LEU A 301 -22.16 -5.05 10.41
C LEU A 301 -22.12 -6.25 11.36
N LEU A 302 -21.89 -6.04 12.67
CA LEU A 302 -21.84 -7.13 13.65
C LEU A 302 -23.20 -7.83 13.78
N SER A 303 -24.30 -7.10 13.71
CA SER A 303 -25.66 -7.65 13.73
C SER A 303 -25.93 -8.54 12.52
N SER A 304 -25.40 -8.16 11.36
CA SER A 304 -25.49 -8.93 10.12
C SER A 304 -24.53 -10.14 10.09
N TYR A 305 -23.39 -10.01 10.76
CA TYR A 305 -22.28 -10.97 10.75
C TYR A 305 -21.79 -11.30 12.18
N PRO A 306 -22.65 -11.87 13.06
CA PRO A 306 -22.39 -11.99 14.50
C PRO A 306 -21.24 -12.92 14.86
N SER A 307 -20.81 -13.79 13.95
CA SER A 307 -19.69 -14.73 14.14
C SER A 307 -18.31 -14.14 13.84
N HIS A 308 -18.21 -12.85 13.49
CA HIS A 308 -16.94 -12.23 13.13
C HIS A 308 -16.30 -11.44 14.30
N GLU A 309 -15.27 -12.04 14.90
CA GLU A 309 -14.55 -11.48 16.06
C GLU A 309 -13.98 -10.09 15.81
N SER A 310 -13.51 -9.83 14.59
CA SER A 310 -12.90 -8.56 14.22
C SER A 310 -13.86 -7.38 14.40
N LEU A 311 -15.15 -7.55 14.08
CA LEU A 311 -16.18 -6.53 14.28
C LEU A 311 -16.49 -6.32 15.77
N PHE A 312 -16.58 -7.42 16.53
CA PHE A 312 -16.77 -7.37 17.97
C PHE A 312 -15.63 -6.61 18.66
N LEU A 313 -14.37 -6.94 18.34
CA LEU A 313 -13.20 -6.28 18.90
C LEU A 313 -13.11 -4.81 18.47
N GLY A 314 -13.43 -4.51 17.21
CA GLY A 314 -13.51 -3.14 16.70
C GLY A 314 -14.49 -2.29 17.52
N LEU A 315 -15.73 -2.76 17.66
CA LEU A 315 -16.75 -2.06 18.46
C LEU A 315 -16.35 -1.96 19.93
N ARG A 316 -15.79 -3.02 20.52
CA ARG A 316 -15.30 -3.01 21.90
C ARG A 316 -14.20 -1.97 22.12
N SER A 317 -13.33 -1.76 21.14
CA SER A 317 -12.25 -0.77 21.23
C SER A 317 -12.74 0.69 21.20
N LEU A 318 -13.94 0.92 20.66
CA LEU A 318 -14.57 2.25 20.62
C LEU A 318 -15.30 2.61 21.91
N LEU A 319 -15.72 1.62 22.72
CA LEU A 319 -16.53 1.86 23.92
C LEU A 319 -16.00 2.98 24.83
N PRO A 320 -14.69 3.05 25.15
CA PRO A 320 -14.16 4.11 26.01
C PRO A 320 -14.25 5.53 25.43
N GLN A 321 -14.58 5.67 24.14
CA GLN A 321 -14.71 6.95 23.43
C GLN A 321 -16.18 7.39 23.28
N LEU A 322 -17.14 6.59 23.75
CA LEU A 322 -18.57 6.88 23.68
C LEU A 322 -19.03 7.69 24.89
N SER A 323 -20.25 8.24 24.80
CA SER A 323 -20.95 8.75 25.98
C SER A 323 -21.25 7.60 26.96
N GLU A 324 -21.40 7.88 28.25
CA GLU A 324 -21.73 6.84 29.25
C GLU A 324 -23.04 6.10 28.90
N GLU A 325 -24.02 6.82 28.35
CA GLU A 325 -25.28 6.24 27.89
C GLU A 325 -25.08 5.27 26.71
N ASP A 326 -24.38 5.71 25.67
CA ASP A 326 -24.09 4.88 24.49
C ASP A 326 -23.20 3.69 24.85
N GLU A 327 -22.18 3.90 25.68
CA GLU A 327 -21.29 2.84 26.15
C GLU A 327 -22.08 1.73 26.83
N ASN A 328 -22.93 2.07 27.80
CA ASN A 328 -23.77 1.11 28.50
C ASN A 328 -24.73 0.40 27.53
N ALA A 329 -25.37 1.13 26.62
CA ALA A 329 -26.26 0.55 25.63
C ALA A 329 -25.54 -0.47 24.71
N TYR A 330 -24.33 -0.17 24.25
CA TYR A 330 -23.55 -1.11 23.43
C TYR A 330 -22.99 -2.28 24.25
N ARG A 331 -22.62 -2.08 25.52
CA ARG A 331 -22.22 -3.18 26.41
C ARG A 331 -23.33 -4.20 26.60
N ASP A 332 -24.56 -3.73 26.87
CA ASP A 332 -25.73 -4.59 27.02
C ASP A 332 -26.04 -5.36 25.73
N ARG A 333 -26.01 -4.65 24.60
CA ARG A 333 -26.17 -5.24 23.26
C ARG A 333 -25.12 -6.34 23.00
N LEU A 334 -23.85 -6.06 23.27
CA LEU A 334 -22.76 -7.03 23.09
C LEU A 334 -22.90 -8.24 24.02
N ALA A 335 -23.35 -8.04 25.27
CA ALA A 335 -23.59 -9.11 26.22
C ALA A 335 -24.72 -10.06 25.79
N SER A 336 -25.72 -9.53 25.08
CA SER A 336 -26.87 -10.29 24.56
C SER A 336 -26.54 -11.18 23.35
N LEU A 337 -25.42 -10.94 22.67
CA LEU A 337 -25.05 -11.72 21.49
C LEU A 337 -24.68 -13.17 21.86
N PRO A 338 -25.03 -14.15 21.02
CA PRO A 338 -24.62 -15.55 21.17
C PRO A 338 -23.13 -15.70 20.80
N LEU A 339 -22.25 -15.13 21.63
CA LEU A 339 -20.82 -15.08 21.38
C LEU A 339 -20.11 -16.37 21.80
N PRO A 340 -19.06 -16.79 21.07
CA PRO A 340 -18.16 -17.84 21.54
C PRO A 340 -17.59 -17.51 22.93
N HIS A 341 -17.50 -18.52 23.80
CA HIS A 341 -17.08 -18.36 25.20
C HIS A 341 -15.73 -17.63 25.38
N TYR A 342 -14.85 -17.64 24.38
CA TYR A 342 -13.53 -17.02 24.47
C TYR A 342 -13.52 -15.50 24.17
N TRP A 343 -14.55 -14.93 23.54
CA TRP A 343 -14.65 -13.47 23.32
C TRP A 343 -15.05 -12.69 24.58
N ARG A 344 -15.59 -13.39 25.58
CA ARG A 344 -16.04 -12.82 26.86
C ARG A 344 -14.94 -12.71 27.90
N LYS A 345 -13.76 -13.27 27.63
CA LYS A 345 -12.52 -13.04 28.40
C LYS A 345 -11.88 -11.74 27.92
#